data_AF-A0A0F9KXQ8-F1
#
_entry.id   AF-A0A0F9KXQ8-F1
#
_cell.length_a   1.000
_cell.length_b   1.000
_cell.length_c   1.000
_cell.angle_alpha   90.00
_cell.angle_beta   90.00
_cell.angle_gamma   90.00
#
_symmetry.space_group_name_H-M   'P 1'
#
loop_
_entity.id
_entity.type
_entity.pdbx_description
1 polymer ?
#
loop_
_entity_poly.entity_id
_entity_poly.type
_entity_poly.pdbx_seq_one_letter_code
_entity_poly.pdbx_strand_id
1 'polypeptide(L)'
;VDRGENFRQAASRELAEETGMHLTAGYSGWKIVGDFNVSDWRVRDTDRITYKTVLMVGEYAWGMAEAATDFVEVTWLSADALKKSGDILIVKEHRHLIANAINYLHINPPYFLSEMKGTQHA
;
A
#
# COMPACT_ATOMS: atom_id res chain seq x y z
N VAL A 1 6.36 -2.57 -13.89
CA VAL A 1 5.20 -2.35 -14.79
C VAL A 1 5.59 -2.89 -16.13
N ASP A 2 4.91 -3.93 -16.56
CA ASP A 2 5.26 -4.61 -17.79
C ASP A 2 4.80 -3.82 -19.01
N ARG A 3 5.42 -4.10 -20.16
CA ARG A 3 5.12 -3.38 -21.38
C ARG A 3 3.67 -3.66 -21.82
N GLY A 4 2.87 -2.61 -21.92
CA GLY A 4 1.45 -2.69 -22.29
C GLY A 4 0.50 -2.75 -21.10
N GLU A 5 1.02 -2.76 -19.88
CA GLU A 5 0.25 -2.75 -18.64
C GLU A 5 0.09 -1.33 -18.08
N ASN A 6 -1.10 -1.00 -17.54
CA ASN A 6 -1.27 0.24 -16.78
C ASN A 6 -0.97 0.02 -15.28
N PHE A 7 -0.77 1.12 -14.53
CA PHE A 7 -0.39 1.02 -13.11
C PHE A 7 -1.35 0.20 -12.25
N ARG A 8 -2.67 0.26 -12.50
CA ARG A 8 -3.66 -0.48 -11.71
C ARG A 8 -3.63 -1.98 -12.01
N GLN A 9 -3.42 -2.34 -13.28
CA GLN A 9 -3.22 -3.73 -13.68
C GLN A 9 -1.97 -4.29 -13.01
N ALA A 10 -0.85 -3.56 -13.10
CA ALA A 10 0.41 -3.93 -12.47
C ALA A 10 0.24 -4.16 -10.97
N ALA A 11 -0.33 -3.19 -10.25
CA ALA A 11 -0.52 -3.33 -8.80
C ALA A 11 -1.44 -4.50 -8.42
N SER A 12 -2.44 -4.82 -9.24
CA SER A 12 -3.32 -5.97 -8.97
C SER A 12 -2.60 -7.30 -9.19
N ARG A 13 -1.78 -7.39 -10.24
CA ARG A 13 -0.98 -8.57 -10.54
C ARG A 13 0.05 -8.79 -9.42
N GLU A 14 0.86 -7.77 -9.11
CA GLU A 14 1.90 -7.83 -8.06
C GLU A 14 1.29 -8.17 -6.69
N LEU A 15 0.14 -7.59 -6.33
CA LEU A 15 -0.56 -7.94 -5.08
C LEU A 15 -0.94 -9.43 -5.06
N ALA A 16 -1.51 -9.94 -6.14
CA ALA A 16 -1.92 -11.33 -6.21
C ALA A 16 -0.73 -12.31 -6.22
N GLU A 17 0.33 -11.99 -6.98
CA GLU A 17 1.54 -12.81 -7.09
C GLU A 17 2.29 -12.89 -5.76
N GLU A 18 2.40 -11.78 -5.03
CA GLU A 18 3.23 -11.69 -3.83
C GLU A 18 2.51 -12.04 -2.53
N THR A 19 1.18 -11.91 -2.52
CA THR A 19 0.39 -12.04 -1.29
C THR A 19 -0.84 -12.92 -1.41
N GLY A 20 -1.21 -13.37 -2.63
CA GLY A 20 -2.46 -14.11 -2.86
C GLY A 20 -3.74 -13.28 -2.64
N MET A 21 -3.65 -11.97 -2.43
CA MET A 21 -4.78 -11.11 -2.10
C MET A 21 -5.39 -10.41 -3.32
N HIS A 22 -6.69 -10.11 -3.21
CA HIS A 22 -7.47 -9.44 -4.26
C HIS A 22 -8.36 -8.32 -3.69
N LEU A 23 -8.64 -7.31 -4.52
CA LEU A 23 -9.48 -6.16 -4.19
C LEU A 23 -10.96 -6.35 -4.57
N THR A 24 -11.86 -5.64 -3.88
CA THR A 24 -13.34 -5.73 -4.06
C THR A 24 -13.80 -5.42 -5.48
N ALA A 25 -13.17 -4.45 -6.14
CA ALA A 25 -13.50 -4.07 -7.51
C ALA A 25 -12.42 -4.47 -8.53
N GLY A 26 -11.63 -5.50 -8.20
CA GLY A 26 -10.46 -5.90 -9.00
C GLY A 26 -9.52 -4.71 -9.25
N TYR A 27 -8.94 -4.61 -10.44
CA TYR A 27 -8.04 -3.51 -10.77
C TYR A 27 -8.72 -2.13 -10.78
N SER A 28 -10.04 -2.05 -10.90
CA SER A 28 -10.76 -0.76 -10.86
C SER A 28 -10.90 -0.19 -9.44
N GLY A 29 -10.64 -1.02 -8.42
CA GLY A 29 -10.72 -0.63 -7.00
C GLY A 29 -9.57 0.27 -6.53
N TRP A 30 -8.48 0.36 -7.30
CA TRP A 30 -7.33 1.18 -6.93
C TRP A 30 -7.61 2.68 -7.02
N LYS A 31 -7.35 3.38 -5.92
CA LYS A 31 -7.25 4.84 -5.86
C LYS A 31 -5.79 5.25 -5.80
N ILE A 32 -5.41 6.19 -6.65
CA ILE A 32 -4.05 6.75 -6.65
C ILE A 32 -3.94 7.73 -5.50
N VAL A 33 -2.95 7.51 -4.63
CA VAL A 33 -2.57 8.43 -3.55
C VAL A 33 -1.61 9.48 -4.09
N GLY A 34 -0.66 9.07 -4.93
CA GLY A 34 0.29 9.96 -5.58
C GLY A 34 1.39 9.21 -6.32
N ASP A 35 2.25 9.96 -7.01
CA ASP A 35 3.43 9.46 -7.67
C ASP A 35 4.70 10.12 -7.10
N PHE A 36 5.70 9.29 -6.82
CA PHE A 36 6.88 9.67 -6.05
C PHE A 36 8.14 9.20 -6.75
N ASN A 37 9.25 9.89 -6.50
CA ASN A 37 10.58 9.43 -6.88
C ASN A 37 11.25 8.88 -5.63
N VAL A 38 11.57 7.59 -5.63
CA VAL A 38 12.06 6.88 -4.45
C VAL A 38 13.42 6.29 -4.78
N SER A 39 14.44 6.70 -4.05
CA SER A 39 15.79 6.15 -4.22
C SER A 39 15.84 4.71 -3.74
N ASP A 40 16.54 3.85 -4.47
CA ASP A 40 16.78 2.48 -4.04
C ASP A 40 17.70 2.46 -2.82
N TRP A 41 17.16 2.02 -1.69
CA TRP A 41 17.88 1.93 -0.42
C TRP A 41 18.95 0.83 -0.42
N ARG A 42 18.91 -0.10 -1.38
CA ARG A 42 19.86 -1.22 -1.50
C ARG A 42 21.15 -0.83 -2.21
N VAL A 43 21.15 0.25 -2.97
CA VAL A 43 22.27 0.64 -3.82
C VAL A 43 23.18 1.62 -3.09
N ARG A 44 24.50 1.45 -3.25
CA ARG A 44 25.49 2.32 -2.62
C ARG A 44 25.44 3.72 -3.24
N ASP A 45 25.86 4.74 -2.49
CA ASP A 45 25.74 6.17 -2.82
C ASP A 45 26.34 6.58 -4.19
N THR A 46 27.21 5.77 -4.79
CA THR A 46 27.84 6.05 -6.09
C THR A 46 26.93 5.81 -7.29
N ASP A 47 25.89 4.98 -7.16
CA ASP A 47 25.02 4.56 -8.25
C ASP A 47 23.55 4.83 -7.90
N ARG A 48 23.20 6.07 -7.55
CA ARG A 48 21.84 6.43 -7.11
C ARG A 48 20.77 6.09 -8.15
N ILE A 49 20.22 4.89 -8.06
CA ILE A 49 19.04 4.46 -8.80
C ILE A 49 17.81 5.05 -8.10
N THR A 50 16.98 5.75 -8.87
CA THR A 50 15.72 6.31 -8.38
C THR A 50 14.57 5.73 -9.19
N TYR A 51 13.61 5.11 -8.52
CA TYR A 51 12.42 4.54 -9.13
C TYR A 51 11.27 5.51 -9.07
N LYS A 52 10.54 5.60 -10.19
CA LYS A 52 9.21 6.22 -10.19
C LYS A 52 8.22 5.25 -9.57
N THR A 53 7.64 5.62 -8.44
CA THR A 53 6.72 4.79 -7.65
C THR A 53 5.34 5.43 -7.65
N VAL A 54 4.31 4.68 -8.07
CA VAL A 54 2.92 5.12 -7.96
C VAL A 54 2.29 4.43 -6.76
N LEU A 55 1.95 5.21 -5.74
CA LEU A 55 1.30 4.71 -4.53
C LEU A 55 -0.21 4.66 -4.74
N MET A 56 -0.80 3.51 -4.47
CA MET A 56 -2.24 3.29 -4.58
C MET A 56 -2.77 2.60 -3.34
N VAL A 57 -4.06 2.81 -3.06
CA VAL A 57 -4.81 2.11 -2.02
C VAL A 57 -6.03 1.44 -2.64
N GLY A 58 -6.45 0.33 -2.07
CA GLY A 58 -7.61 -0.43 -2.51
C GLY A 58 -8.27 -1.11 -1.32
N GLU A 59 -9.55 -1.41 -1.46
CA GLU A 59 -10.29 -2.18 -0.46
C GLU A 59 -10.06 -3.67 -0.71
N TYR A 60 -9.52 -4.35 0.31
CA TYR A 60 -9.35 -5.80 0.31
C TYR A 60 -10.71 -6.49 0.22
N ALA A 61 -10.77 -7.59 -0.54
CA ALA A 61 -11.97 -8.43 -0.62
C ALA A 61 -11.76 -9.85 -0.15
N TRP A 62 -10.79 -10.55 -0.73
CA TRP A 62 -10.56 -11.97 -0.49
C TRP A 62 -9.12 -12.37 -0.83
N GLY A 63 -8.78 -13.62 -0.51
CA GLY A 63 -7.42 -14.14 -0.59
C GLY A 63 -6.78 -14.24 0.78
N MET A 64 -5.79 -15.11 0.94
CA MET A 64 -5.12 -15.31 2.22
C MET A 64 -3.80 -14.56 2.19
N ALA A 65 -3.53 -13.74 3.21
CA ALA A 65 -2.28 -13.01 3.34
C ALA A 65 -1.14 -13.99 3.64
N GLU A 66 -0.62 -14.63 2.59
CA GLU A 66 0.50 -15.55 2.65
C GLU A 66 1.66 -14.93 1.89
N ALA A 67 2.83 -14.92 2.50
CA ALA A 67 4.03 -14.51 1.80
C ALA A 67 4.36 -15.54 0.71
N ALA A 68 4.54 -15.08 -0.52
CA ALA A 68 4.92 -15.92 -1.63
C ALA A 68 6.45 -15.94 -1.80
N THR A 69 6.95 -15.48 -2.96
CA THR A 69 8.34 -15.66 -3.40
C THR A 69 9.30 -14.62 -2.85
N ASP A 70 8.89 -13.34 -2.79
CA ASP A 70 9.83 -12.25 -2.48
C ASP A 70 9.74 -11.76 -1.03
N PHE A 71 8.81 -12.33 -0.24
CA PHE A 71 8.55 -11.93 1.14
C PHE A 71 8.67 -13.10 2.11
N VAL A 72 9.07 -12.80 3.34
CA VAL A 72 9.11 -13.79 4.44
C VAL A 72 7.79 -13.83 5.21
N GLU A 73 7.09 -12.70 5.28
CA GLU A 73 5.87 -12.54 6.06
C GLU A 73 4.97 -11.46 5.43
N VAL A 74 3.66 -11.69 5.48
CA VAL A 74 2.62 -10.68 5.20
C VAL A 74 1.73 -10.59 6.43
N THR A 75 1.54 -9.39 6.97
CA THR A 75 0.77 -9.17 8.20
C THR A 75 -0.09 -7.92 8.12
N TRP A 76 -1.23 -7.95 8.79
CA TRP A 76 -2.15 -6.82 8.88
C TRP A 76 -1.77 -5.92 10.06
N LEU A 77 -1.49 -4.65 9.78
CA LEU A 77 -1.12 -3.67 10.79
C LEU A 77 -2.15 -2.55 10.87
N SER A 78 -2.44 -2.10 12.08
CA SER A 78 -3.22 -0.87 12.27
C SER A 78 -2.38 0.35 11.88
N ALA A 79 -3.04 1.41 11.40
CA ALA A 79 -2.38 2.68 11.09
C ALA A 79 -1.63 3.26 12.30
N ASP A 80 -2.10 2.98 13.52
CA ASP A 80 -1.43 3.41 14.75
C ASP A 80 -0.21 2.55 15.09
N ALA A 81 -0.22 1.25 14.78
CA ALA A 81 0.96 0.39 14.90
C ALA A 81 2.09 0.88 13.97
N LEU A 82 1.76 1.33 12.76
CA LEU A 82 2.72 1.92 11.82
C LEU A 82 3.30 3.26 12.32
N LYS A 83 2.57 4.01 13.16
CA LYS A 83 3.07 5.26 13.77
C LYS A 83 3.92 5.04 15.00
N LYS A 84 3.62 3.99 15.78
CA LYS A 84 4.12 3.79 17.15
C LYS A 84 5.33 2.87 17.28
N SER A 85 5.67 2.08 16.26
CA SER A 85 6.59 0.96 16.45
C SER A 85 8.06 1.32 16.20
N GLY A 86 8.87 1.16 17.24
CA GLY A 86 10.31 0.89 17.09
C GLY A 86 10.59 -0.53 16.56
N ASP A 87 9.58 -1.41 16.60
CA ASP A 87 9.67 -2.82 16.19
C ASP A 87 9.42 -3.04 14.69
N ILE A 88 8.82 -2.09 13.97
CA ILE A 88 8.61 -2.17 12.52
C ILE A 88 9.60 -1.24 11.84
N LEU A 89 10.62 -1.84 11.22
CA LEU A 89 11.61 -1.09 10.45
C LEU A 89 11.03 -0.68 9.10
N ILE A 90 10.58 0.58 8.99
CA ILE A 90 10.31 1.20 7.70
C ILE A 90 11.59 1.89 7.21
N VAL A 91 12.14 1.42 6.08
CA VAL A 91 13.30 2.04 5.42
C VAL A 91 13.06 3.53 5.21
N LYS A 92 14.07 4.37 5.45
CA LYS A 92 13.91 5.83 5.55
C LYS A 92 13.30 6.43 4.27
N GLU A 93 13.66 5.88 3.12
CA GLU A 93 13.20 6.28 1.79
C GLU A 93 11.69 6.06 1.64
N HIS A 94 11.09 5.07 2.30
CA HIS A 94 9.67 4.73 2.14
C HIS A 94 8.76 5.36 3.20
N ARG A 95 9.30 5.96 4.26
CA ARG A 95 8.50 6.54 5.36
C ARG A 95 7.46 7.55 4.88
N HIS A 96 7.83 8.38 3.91
CA HIS A 96 6.92 9.37 3.34
C HIS A 96 5.75 8.71 2.59
N LEU A 97 5.94 7.56 1.95
CA LEU A 97 4.87 6.83 1.27
C LEU A 97 3.82 6.35 2.28
N ILE A 98 4.27 5.73 3.38
CA ILE A 98 3.38 5.26 4.44
C ILE A 98 2.61 6.43 5.08
N ALA A 99 3.29 7.54 5.34
CA ALA A 99 2.62 8.75 5.85
C ALA A 99 1.54 9.27 4.89
N ASN A 100 1.82 9.30 3.58
CA ASN A 100 0.84 9.70 2.57
C ASN A 100 -0.35 8.73 2.48
N ALA A 101 -0.11 7.41 2.57
CA ALA A 101 -1.19 6.42 2.59
C ALA A 101 -2.10 6.59 3.82
N ILE A 102 -1.52 6.74 5.01
CA ILE A 102 -2.28 6.96 6.25
C ILE A 102 -3.09 8.27 6.17
N ASN A 103 -2.47 9.35 5.72
CA ASN A 103 -3.16 10.63 5.55
C ASN A 103 -4.31 10.52 4.55
N TYR A 104 -4.10 9.83 3.42
CA TYR A 104 -5.15 9.58 2.44
C TYR A 104 -6.35 8.85 3.07
N LEU A 105 -6.11 7.79 3.85
CA LEU A 105 -7.15 7.01 4.51
C LEU A 105 -7.86 7.78 5.63
N HIS A 106 -7.18 8.72 6.29
CA HIS A 106 -7.82 9.61 7.26
C HIS A 106 -8.77 10.62 6.59
N ILE A 107 -8.38 11.17 5.44
CA ILE A 107 -9.19 12.13 4.67
C ILE A 107 -10.33 11.42 3.95
N ASN A 108 -10.08 10.22 3.45
CA ASN A 108 -11.01 9.40 2.67
C ASN A 108 -11.23 8.06 3.39
N PRO A 109 -11.92 8.06 4.55
CA PRO A 109 -12.18 6.82 5.26
C PRO A 109 -12.98 5.88 4.38
N PRO A 110 -12.67 4.56 4.38
CA PRO A 110 -13.47 3.59 3.66
C PRO A 110 -14.93 3.62 4.12
N TYR A 111 -15.83 3.30 3.21
CA TYR A 111 -17.28 3.52 3.34
C TYR A 111 -17.84 2.96 4.66
N PHE A 112 -17.41 1.77 5.08
CA PHE A 112 -17.83 1.13 6.33
C PHE A 112 -17.47 1.91 7.61
N LEU A 113 -16.41 2.73 7.59
CA LEU A 113 -16.05 3.60 8.73
C LEU A 113 -16.81 4.93 8.72
N SER A 114 -17.32 5.35 7.57
CA SER A 114 -18.10 6.60 7.45
C SER A 114 -19.50 6.46 8.07
N GLU A 115 -20.11 5.28 8.00
CA GLU A 115 -21.45 4.99 8.53
C GLU A 115 -21.46 4.85 10.06
N MET A 116 -20.36 4.37 10.67
CA MET A 116 -20.25 4.23 12.14
C MET A 116 -20.21 5.58 12.86
N LYS A 117 -19.83 6.67 12.19
CA LYS A 117 -19.88 8.02 12.76
C LYS A 117 -21.30 8.63 12.74
N GLY A 118 -22.23 8.06 11.96
CA GLY A 118 -23.59 8.54 11.82
C GLY A 118 -24.58 8.02 12.87
N THR A 119 -24.18 7.08 13.73
CA THR A 119 -25.07 6.37 14.67
C THR A 119 -24.96 6.80 16.13
N GLN A 120 -24.22 7.86 16.45
CA GLN A 120 -24.06 8.37 17.84
C GLN A 120 -25.00 9.54 18.23
N HIS A 121 -26.16 9.67 17.58
CA HIS A 121 -27.22 10.55 18.10
C HIS A 121 -28.56 9.81 18.05
N ALA A 122 -28.87 9.12 19.15
CA ALA A 122 -30.21 8.75 19.58
C ALA A 122 -30.39 9.18 21.04
#